data_AF-A0A977KAD7-F1
#
_entry.id   AF-A0A977KAD7-F1
#
_cell.length_a   1.000
_cell.length_b   1.000
_cell.length_c   1.000
_cell.angle_alpha   90.00
_cell.angle_beta   90.00
_cell.angle_gamma   90.00
#
_symmetry.space_group_name_H-M   'P 1'
#
loop_
_entity.id
_entity.type
_entity.pdbx_description
1 polymer ?
#
loop_
_entity_poly.entity_id
_entity_poly.type
_entity_poly.pdbx_seq_one_letter_code
_entity_poly.pdbx_strand_id
1 'polypeptide(L)'
;MKEKVIATVLAIFMIVDAVLSVNAALHAPFPAAVPLGSPAAYLNVYLHVPIAWATYMLFIIGFILAIAYLATGNKKFDKYSELFIYTALVYAFLTLITGSMWAMESWGSAWNWDPRETAVLLLFIAYLVYVAIRYSIRDPERRATVSAVFAIAAFATVPISFLAPYLIHGSLHPTMSNTESFLSHPSTKTYFFSKVFTTVVTAILIPIAIGMRADKKIVTAGALGMFIILIIGALMVMPWGATGRVEAAYFTKGSLKFQFYTANNKIMTHTGGLIITVNGKNITLTTSKGLPKPNFIPVPNFARGTNKTGIVVECCGSKYWPTILGHIVKVSNGKVTVLKPFTVAWTLLTYGIFVPLFVVLMVRRRE
;
A
#
# COMPACT_ATOMS: atom_id res chain seq x y z
N MET A 1 -2.17 -12.49 34.67
CA MET A 1 -3.24 -13.04 33.79
C MET A 1 -3.60 -12.09 32.66
N LYS A 2 -4.04 -10.85 32.95
CA LYS A 2 -4.43 -9.85 31.93
C LYS A 2 -3.33 -9.52 30.91
N GLU A 3 -2.07 -9.43 31.34
CA GLU A 3 -0.90 -9.17 30.48
C GLU A 3 -0.58 -10.30 29.49
N LYS A 4 -0.81 -11.56 29.89
CA LYS A 4 -0.66 -12.72 29.00
C LYS A 4 -1.80 -12.76 27.99
N VAL A 5 -3.03 -12.47 28.42
CA VAL A 5 -4.20 -12.42 27.54
C VAL A 5 -4.01 -11.38 26.44
N ILE A 6 -3.63 -10.14 26.80
CA ILE A 6 -3.41 -9.09 25.78
C ILE A 6 -2.25 -9.43 24.84
N ALA A 7 -1.18 -10.07 25.34
CA ALA A 7 -0.07 -10.54 24.51
C ALA A 7 -0.52 -11.59 23.50
N THR A 8 -1.29 -12.58 23.94
CA THR A 8 -1.83 -13.65 23.09
C THR A 8 -2.78 -13.10 22.04
N VAL A 9 -3.71 -12.20 22.44
CA VAL A 9 -4.64 -11.55 21.51
C VAL A 9 -3.88 -10.76 20.45
N LEU A 10 -2.89 -9.94 20.86
CA LEU A 10 -2.06 -9.19 19.91
C LEU A 10 -1.33 -10.14 18.93
N ALA A 11 -0.70 -11.21 19.43
CA ALA A 11 0.02 -12.16 18.60
C ALA A 11 -0.89 -12.84 17.56
N ILE A 12 -2.12 -13.21 17.96
CA ILE A 12 -3.12 -13.78 17.04
C ILE A 12 -3.45 -12.77 15.94
N PHE A 13 -3.77 -11.53 16.30
CA PHE A 13 -4.11 -10.49 15.34
C PHE A 13 -2.96 -10.18 14.37
N MET A 14 -1.71 -10.16 14.84
CA MET A 14 -0.53 -10.00 13.99
C MET A 14 -0.40 -11.12 12.95
N ILE A 15 -0.58 -12.37 13.37
CA ILE A 15 -0.50 -13.53 12.47
C ILE A 15 -1.65 -13.49 11.45
N VAL A 16 -2.87 -13.22 11.90
CA VAL A 16 -4.04 -13.10 11.01
C VAL A 16 -3.84 -11.97 10.00
N ASP A 17 -3.39 -10.80 10.44
CA ASP A 17 -3.10 -9.67 9.57
C ASP A 17 -2.03 -9.99 8.52
N ALA A 18 -0.97 -10.72 8.91
CA ALA A 18 0.06 -11.20 7.98
C ALA A 18 -0.48 -12.19 6.95
N VAL A 19 -1.25 -13.20 7.39
CA VAL A 19 -1.84 -14.19 6.48
C VAL A 19 -2.77 -13.53 5.48
N LEU A 20 -3.63 -12.60 5.95
CA LEU A 20 -4.47 -11.84 5.04
C LEU A 20 -3.62 -10.96 4.11
N SER A 21 -2.54 -10.32 4.58
CA SER A 21 -1.67 -9.53 3.71
C SER A 21 -1.03 -10.34 2.57
N VAL A 22 -0.57 -11.55 2.87
CA VAL A 22 0.03 -12.45 1.87
C VAL A 22 -1.04 -12.97 0.91
N ASN A 23 -2.19 -13.40 1.42
CA ASN A 23 -3.30 -13.83 0.59
C ASN A 23 -3.76 -12.69 -0.34
N ALA A 24 -3.76 -11.45 0.16
CA ALA A 24 -4.14 -10.29 -0.64
C ALA A 24 -3.19 -10.12 -1.83
N ALA A 25 -1.89 -10.19 -1.56
CA ALA A 25 -0.87 -10.06 -2.58
C ALA A 25 -0.88 -11.18 -3.63
N LEU A 26 -1.30 -12.40 -3.26
CA LEU A 26 -1.29 -13.56 -4.16
C LEU A 26 -2.62 -13.76 -4.90
N HIS A 27 -3.75 -13.45 -4.26
CA HIS A 27 -5.06 -13.94 -4.69
C HIS A 27 -6.20 -12.93 -4.52
N ALA A 28 -5.96 -11.69 -4.07
CA ALA A 28 -7.07 -10.75 -3.90
C ALA A 28 -7.80 -10.50 -5.22
N PRO A 29 -9.14 -10.49 -5.20
CA PRO A 29 -9.92 -10.15 -6.38
C PRO A 29 -9.68 -8.68 -6.74
N PHE A 30 -9.40 -8.38 -8.01
CA PHE A 30 -9.37 -7.00 -8.50
C PHE A 30 -10.42 -6.85 -9.61
N PRO A 31 -11.24 -5.78 -9.60
CA PRO A 31 -12.16 -5.52 -10.71
C PRO A 31 -11.33 -5.23 -11.96
N ALA A 32 -11.69 -5.87 -13.08
CA ALA A 32 -10.97 -5.74 -14.35
C ALA A 32 -11.01 -4.34 -14.99
N ALA A 33 -11.76 -3.40 -14.40
CA ALA A 33 -11.91 -2.04 -14.91
C ALA A 33 -12.29 -1.05 -13.79
N VAL A 34 -11.30 -0.55 -13.05
CA VAL A 34 -11.45 0.74 -12.33
C VAL A 34 -10.35 1.67 -12.83
N PRO A 35 -10.50 3.00 -12.81
CA PRO A 35 -9.46 3.93 -13.27
C PRO A 35 -8.20 4.00 -12.37
N LEU A 36 -7.98 3.01 -11.49
CA LEU A 36 -7.03 3.06 -10.37
C LEU A 36 -5.62 2.54 -10.71
N GLY A 37 -5.33 2.25 -11.98
CA GLY A 37 -4.00 1.83 -12.42
C GLY A 37 -3.86 0.32 -12.69
N SER A 38 -2.65 -0.21 -12.47
CA SER A 38 -2.29 -1.59 -12.79
C SER A 38 -2.92 -2.62 -11.86
N PRO A 39 -3.05 -3.91 -12.26
CA PRO A 39 -3.42 -4.98 -11.32
C PRO A 39 -2.58 -4.98 -10.04
N ALA A 40 -1.28 -4.71 -10.14
CA ALA A 40 -0.39 -4.55 -8.98
C ALA A 40 -0.77 -3.36 -8.09
N ALA A 41 -1.23 -2.24 -8.68
CA ALA A 41 -1.77 -1.10 -7.94
C ALA A 41 -2.95 -1.51 -7.06
N TYR A 42 -3.87 -2.34 -7.55
CA TYR A 42 -5.01 -2.84 -6.75
C TYR A 42 -4.58 -3.76 -5.61
N LEU A 43 -3.64 -4.67 -5.86
CA LEU A 43 -3.15 -5.55 -4.81
C LEU A 43 -2.48 -4.73 -3.69
N ASN A 44 -1.80 -3.64 -4.04
CA ASN A 44 -1.24 -2.72 -3.05
C ASN A 44 -2.32 -1.96 -2.25
N VAL A 45 -3.49 -1.65 -2.82
CA VAL A 45 -4.61 -1.00 -2.10
C VAL A 45 -5.06 -1.81 -0.88
N TYR A 46 -5.03 -3.14 -0.96
CA TYR A 46 -5.34 -4.03 0.17
C TYR A 46 -4.32 -4.00 1.32
N LEU A 47 -3.17 -3.34 1.12
CA LEU A 47 -2.15 -3.11 2.15
C LEU A 47 -2.10 -1.65 2.55
N HIS A 48 -1.95 -0.76 1.57
CA HIS A 48 -1.82 0.68 1.77
C HIS A 48 -3.01 1.27 2.54
N VAL A 49 -4.25 0.98 2.12
CA VAL A 49 -5.43 1.62 2.72
C VAL A 49 -5.68 1.17 4.16
N PRO A 50 -5.58 -0.13 4.51
CA PRO A 50 -5.59 -0.56 5.92
C PRO A 50 -4.52 0.12 6.79
N ILE A 51 -3.29 0.27 6.29
CA ILE A 51 -2.19 0.95 7.01
C ILE A 51 -2.52 2.45 7.19
N ALA A 52 -3.11 3.10 6.18
CA ALA A 52 -3.54 4.49 6.26
C ALA A 52 -4.66 4.69 7.30
N TRP A 53 -5.66 3.79 7.33
CA TRP A 53 -6.71 3.83 8.36
C TRP A 53 -6.17 3.60 9.76
N ALA A 54 -5.24 2.65 9.94
CA ALA A 54 -4.56 2.43 11.21
C ALA A 54 -3.82 3.70 11.67
N THR A 55 -3.13 4.39 10.75
CA THR A 55 -2.46 5.67 11.02
C THR A 55 -3.45 6.69 11.63
N TYR A 56 -4.59 6.92 10.98
CA TYR A 56 -5.58 7.88 11.46
C TYR A 56 -6.17 7.49 12.80
N MET A 57 -6.56 6.23 12.99
CA MET A 57 -7.13 5.77 14.26
C MET A 57 -6.15 5.94 15.42
N LEU A 58 -4.86 5.66 15.20
CA LEU A 58 -3.85 5.84 16.23
C LEU A 58 -3.65 7.32 16.61
N PHE A 59 -3.63 8.23 15.62
CA PHE A 59 -3.55 9.67 15.93
C PHE A 59 -4.79 10.20 16.64
N ILE A 60 -6.00 9.74 16.25
CA ILE A 60 -7.25 10.10 16.93
C ILE A 60 -7.23 9.65 18.39
N ILE A 61 -6.83 8.41 18.67
CA ILE A 61 -6.75 7.90 20.04
C ILE A 61 -5.67 8.66 20.84
N GLY A 62 -4.50 8.90 20.23
CA GLY A 62 -3.44 9.71 20.84
C GLY A 62 -3.89 11.12 21.20
N PHE A 63 -4.66 11.76 20.33
CA PHE A 63 -5.29 13.07 20.54
C PHE A 63 -6.28 13.06 21.71
N ILE A 64 -7.21 12.10 21.73
CA ILE A 64 -8.19 11.95 22.82
C ILE A 64 -7.48 11.74 24.16
N LEU A 65 -6.42 10.93 24.18
CA LEU A 65 -5.62 10.70 25.39
C LEU A 65 -4.84 11.95 25.82
N ALA A 66 -4.36 12.77 24.89
CA ALA A 66 -3.72 14.06 25.23
C ALA A 66 -4.71 15.01 25.90
N ILE A 67 -5.94 15.10 25.40
CA ILE A 67 -7.02 15.87 26.04
C ILE A 67 -7.32 15.31 27.44
N ALA A 68 -7.49 13.98 27.55
CA ALA A 68 -7.75 13.33 28.82
C ALA A 68 -6.64 13.60 29.85
N TYR A 69 -5.37 13.64 29.43
CA TYR A 69 -4.26 14.03 30.29
C TYR A 69 -4.40 15.46 30.80
N LEU A 70 -4.64 16.44 29.92
CA LEU A 70 -4.79 17.84 30.33
C LEU A 70 -6.01 18.07 31.23
N ALA A 71 -7.11 17.35 30.97
CA ALA A 71 -8.33 17.46 31.76
C ALA A 71 -8.22 16.84 33.16
N THR A 72 -7.39 15.81 33.34
CA THR A 72 -7.36 15.01 34.59
C THR A 72 -6.04 15.07 35.35
N GLY A 73 -4.95 15.53 34.71
CA GLY A 73 -3.59 15.43 35.24
C GLY A 73 -3.03 14.01 35.32
N ASN A 74 -3.80 12.98 34.92
CA ASN A 74 -3.39 11.59 35.09
C ASN A 74 -2.31 11.18 34.07
N LYS A 75 -1.08 10.99 34.57
CA LYS A 75 0.11 10.63 33.77
C LYS A 75 -0.04 9.34 32.95
N LYS A 76 -1.02 8.47 33.27
CA LYS A 76 -1.34 7.31 32.43
C LYS A 76 -1.79 7.74 31.04
N PHE A 77 -2.60 8.79 30.93
CA PHE A 77 -3.08 9.28 29.64
C PHE A 77 -1.95 9.88 28.80
N ASP A 78 -1.02 10.63 29.40
CA ASP A 78 0.19 11.10 28.69
C ASP A 78 1.03 9.92 28.17
N LYS A 79 1.29 8.93 29.03
CA LYS A 79 2.04 7.71 28.65
C LYS A 79 1.39 6.99 27.48
N TYR A 80 0.07 6.79 27.49
CA TYR A 80 -0.62 6.12 26.40
C TYR A 80 -0.69 7.00 25.15
N SER A 81 -0.94 8.31 25.29
CA SER A 81 -0.93 9.26 24.17
C SER A 81 0.40 9.18 23.41
N GLU A 82 1.53 9.19 24.13
CA GLU A 82 2.86 8.99 23.55
C GLU A 82 2.99 7.66 22.80
N LEU A 83 2.58 6.54 23.40
CA LEU A 83 2.67 5.22 22.78
C LEU A 83 1.84 5.13 21.50
N PHE A 84 0.62 5.69 21.51
CA PHE A 84 -0.24 5.75 20.34
C PHE A 84 0.36 6.62 19.24
N ILE A 85 0.89 7.81 19.57
CA ILE A 85 1.51 8.72 18.60
C ILE A 85 2.79 8.12 17.99
N TYR A 86 3.65 7.47 18.77
CA TYR A 86 4.84 6.82 18.23
C TYR A 86 4.49 5.64 17.32
N THR A 87 3.46 4.86 17.67
CA THR A 87 2.96 3.81 16.80
C THR A 87 2.36 4.43 15.52
N ALA A 88 1.61 5.52 15.64
CA ALA A 88 1.03 6.23 14.51
C ALA A 88 2.09 6.74 13.54
N LEU A 89 3.23 7.24 14.04
CA LEU A 89 4.36 7.67 13.20
C LEU A 89 4.95 6.54 12.36
N VAL A 90 5.07 5.33 12.93
CA VAL A 90 5.52 4.15 12.16
C VAL A 90 4.53 3.82 11.05
N TYR A 91 3.23 3.80 11.37
CA TYR A 91 2.19 3.56 10.37
C TYR A 91 2.08 4.69 9.34
N ALA A 92 2.31 5.94 9.72
CA ALA A 92 2.34 7.09 8.81
C ALA A 92 3.51 7.00 7.83
N PHE A 93 4.69 6.63 8.33
CA PHE A 93 5.86 6.37 7.48
C PHE A 93 5.60 5.23 6.48
N LEU A 94 4.99 4.14 6.96
CA LEU A 94 4.55 3.04 6.09
C LEU A 94 3.49 3.51 5.08
N THR A 95 2.55 4.35 5.49
CA THR A 95 1.54 4.94 4.59
C THR A 95 2.21 5.74 3.47
N LEU A 96 3.21 6.56 3.79
CA LEU A 96 3.98 7.32 2.79
C LEU A 96 4.70 6.40 1.81
N ILE A 97 5.41 5.38 2.29
CA ILE A 97 6.12 4.43 1.40
C ILE A 97 5.13 3.68 0.52
N THR A 98 4.15 3.03 1.13
CA THR A 98 3.19 2.18 0.40
C THR A 98 2.30 2.98 -0.55
N GLY A 99 1.98 4.22 -0.19
CA GLY A 99 1.27 5.17 -1.04
C GLY A 99 2.11 5.64 -2.22
N SER A 100 3.39 5.95 -2.00
CA SER A 100 4.33 6.29 -3.09
C SER A 100 4.50 5.14 -4.08
N MET A 101 4.51 3.91 -3.58
CA MET A 101 4.57 2.71 -4.42
C MET A 101 3.28 2.52 -5.24
N TRP A 102 2.12 2.79 -4.64
CA TRP A 102 0.84 2.79 -5.36
C TRP A 102 0.77 3.90 -6.41
N ALA A 103 1.27 5.10 -6.10
CA ALA A 103 1.34 6.24 -7.00
C ALA A 103 2.21 5.94 -8.23
N MET A 104 3.35 5.26 -8.03
CA MET A 104 4.22 4.81 -9.13
C MET A 104 3.46 3.88 -10.10
N GLU A 105 2.66 2.95 -9.59
CA GLU A 105 1.89 2.01 -10.41
C GLU A 105 0.67 2.66 -11.08
N SER A 106 0.03 3.60 -10.39
CA SER A 106 -1.19 4.24 -10.87
C SER A 106 -0.89 5.34 -11.88
N TRP A 107 0.15 6.13 -11.62
CA TRP A 107 0.42 7.37 -12.32
C TRP A 107 1.85 7.47 -12.86
N GLY A 108 2.71 6.48 -12.66
CA GLY A 108 4.08 6.45 -13.21
C GLY A 108 5.07 7.37 -12.51
N SER A 109 4.73 7.90 -11.34
CA SER A 109 5.63 8.65 -10.46
C SER A 109 5.32 8.32 -9.01
N ALA A 110 6.36 8.07 -8.21
CA ALA A 110 6.22 7.80 -6.78
C ALA A 110 5.80 9.04 -5.97
N TRP A 111 5.91 10.23 -6.55
CA TRP A 111 5.49 11.48 -5.93
C TRP A 111 4.93 12.42 -6.99
N ASN A 112 3.75 12.96 -6.75
CA ASN A 112 3.00 13.77 -7.72
C ASN A 112 2.65 15.16 -7.16
N TRP A 113 3.08 15.46 -5.92
CA TRP A 113 2.62 16.66 -5.19
C TRP A 113 1.09 16.72 -5.08
N ASP A 114 0.46 15.55 -5.03
CA ASP A 114 -0.97 15.42 -4.87
C ASP A 114 -1.41 16.01 -3.51
N PRO A 115 -2.62 16.62 -3.41
CA PRO A 115 -3.14 17.13 -2.14
C PRO A 115 -3.13 16.09 -1.02
N ARG A 116 -3.44 14.82 -1.30
CA ARG A 116 -3.37 13.73 -0.32
C ARG A 116 -1.95 13.47 0.13
N GLU A 117 -1.06 13.22 -0.84
CA GLU A 117 0.35 12.88 -0.61
C GLU A 117 1.02 13.94 0.26
N THR A 118 0.88 15.21 -0.16
CA THR A 118 1.47 16.37 0.52
C THR A 118 0.91 16.53 1.93
N ALA A 119 -0.40 16.39 2.11
CA ALA A 119 -1.01 16.56 3.43
C ALA A 119 -0.65 15.43 4.40
N VAL A 120 -0.48 14.18 3.94
CA VAL A 120 0.05 13.09 4.79
C VAL A 120 1.52 13.34 5.16
N LEU A 121 2.33 13.86 4.25
CA LEU A 121 3.72 14.25 4.55
C LEU A 121 3.78 15.36 5.60
N LEU A 122 2.94 16.39 5.48
CA LEU A 122 2.85 17.46 6.48
C LEU A 122 2.38 16.95 7.85
N LEU A 123 1.40 16.05 7.87
CA LEU A 123 0.97 15.36 9.09
C LEU A 123 2.14 14.60 9.72
N PHE A 124 2.89 13.83 8.93
CA PHE A 124 4.05 13.09 9.42
C PHE A 124 5.11 14.02 10.02
N ILE A 125 5.47 15.10 9.31
CA ILE A 125 6.45 16.10 9.79
C ILE A 125 5.95 16.78 11.07
N ALA A 126 4.68 17.16 11.15
CA ALA A 126 4.11 17.78 12.35
C ALA A 126 4.29 16.86 13.58
N TYR A 127 4.04 15.56 13.45
CA TYR A 127 4.27 14.62 14.54
C TYR A 127 5.75 14.25 14.76
N LEU A 128 6.64 14.45 13.80
CA LEU A 128 8.09 14.43 14.07
C LEU A 128 8.51 15.64 14.93
N VAL A 129 7.91 16.81 14.74
CA VAL A 129 8.11 17.96 15.62
C VAL A 129 7.60 17.68 17.03
N TYR A 130 6.45 17.01 17.17
CA TYR A 130 5.97 16.52 18.48
C TYR A 130 7.05 15.68 19.19
N VAL A 131 7.67 14.73 18.49
CA VAL A 131 8.74 13.89 19.02
C VAL A 131 9.93 14.76 19.47
N ALA A 132 10.41 15.65 18.61
CA ALA A 132 11.53 16.53 18.91
C ALA A 132 11.29 17.40 20.16
N ILE A 133 10.09 18.01 20.27
CA ILE A 133 9.69 18.79 21.43
C ILE A 133 9.72 17.92 22.69
N ARG A 134 9.12 16.73 22.63
CA ARG A 134 9.05 15.82 23.78
C ARG A 134 10.43 15.39 24.26
N TYR A 135 11.38 15.13 23.37
CA TYR A 135 12.76 14.77 23.74
C TYR A 135 13.61 15.97 24.19
N SER A 136 13.27 17.19 23.78
CA SER A 136 14.01 18.40 24.18
C SER A 136 13.75 18.84 25.62
N ILE A 137 12.61 18.47 26.21
CA ILE A 137 12.21 18.90 27.55
C ILE A 137 12.59 17.85 28.59
N ARG A 138 13.48 18.23 29.52
CA ARG A 138 13.97 17.34 30.60
C ARG A 138 12.95 17.16 31.72
N ASP A 139 12.29 18.25 32.13
CA ASP A 139 11.30 18.22 33.20
C ASP A 139 10.09 17.33 32.80
N PRO A 140 9.81 16.23 33.50
CA PRO A 140 8.79 15.28 33.09
C PRO A 140 7.38 15.86 33.04
N GLU A 141 7.07 16.82 33.92
CA GLU A 141 5.75 17.42 34.00
C GLU A 141 5.51 18.40 32.86
N ARG A 142 6.43 19.33 32.67
CA ARG A 142 6.43 20.26 31.55
C ARG A 142 6.47 19.53 30.23
N ARG A 143 7.27 18.45 30.12
CA ARG A 143 7.32 17.62 28.91
C ARG A 143 5.94 17.06 28.58
N ALA A 144 5.26 16.46 29.54
CA ALA A 144 3.93 15.89 29.32
C ALA A 144 2.91 16.96 28.91
N THR A 145 2.89 18.09 29.61
CA THR A 145 1.95 19.20 29.32
C THR A 145 2.20 19.83 27.95
N VAL A 146 3.44 20.20 27.64
CA VAL A 146 3.78 20.80 26.33
C VAL A 146 3.54 19.81 25.19
N SER A 147 3.90 18.54 25.38
CA SER A 147 3.62 17.49 24.39
C SER A 147 2.13 17.34 24.12
N ALA A 148 1.31 17.27 25.17
CA ALA A 148 -0.14 17.10 25.02
C ALA A 148 -0.78 18.29 24.28
N VAL A 149 -0.41 19.53 24.62
CA VAL A 149 -0.87 20.72 23.90
C VAL A 149 -0.45 20.65 22.42
N PHE A 150 0.80 20.27 22.14
CA PHE A 150 1.27 20.14 20.77
C PHE A 150 0.55 19.02 20.01
N ALA A 151 0.29 17.85 20.64
CA ALA A 151 -0.45 16.76 20.02
C ALA A 151 -1.87 17.19 19.63
N ILE A 152 -2.52 18.02 20.46
CA ILE A 152 -3.83 18.61 20.18
C ILE A 152 -3.77 19.55 18.99
N ALA A 153 -2.77 20.44 18.93
CA ALA A 153 -2.59 21.34 17.80
C ALA A 153 -2.25 20.58 16.50
N ALA A 154 -1.32 19.63 16.55
CA ALA A 154 -0.91 18.81 15.42
C ALA A 154 -2.05 17.94 14.87
N PHE A 155 -3.03 17.57 15.71
CA PHE A 155 -4.19 16.80 15.28
C PHE A 155 -4.99 17.50 14.18
N ALA A 156 -4.93 18.83 14.04
CA ALA A 156 -5.55 19.54 12.92
C ALA A 156 -5.05 19.03 11.55
N THR A 157 -3.81 18.52 11.46
CA THR A 157 -3.27 17.92 10.23
C THR A 157 -4.00 16.64 9.83
N VAL A 158 -4.61 15.91 10.77
CA VAL A 158 -5.35 14.67 10.52
C VAL A 158 -6.57 14.90 9.61
N PRO A 159 -7.57 15.71 9.99
CA PRO A 159 -8.73 15.99 9.13
C PRO A 159 -8.35 16.79 7.89
N ILE A 160 -7.39 17.73 7.96
CA ILE A 160 -6.89 18.44 6.77
C ILE A 160 -6.39 17.43 5.75
N SER A 161 -5.59 16.47 6.19
CA SER A 161 -5.09 15.44 5.30
C SER A 161 -6.27 14.67 4.70
N PHE A 162 -7.18 14.14 5.52
CA PHE A 162 -8.33 13.35 5.04
C PHE A 162 -9.18 14.08 4.01
N LEU A 163 -9.42 15.37 4.22
CA LEU A 163 -10.28 16.20 3.38
C LEU A 163 -9.55 16.78 2.17
N ALA A 164 -8.22 16.78 2.12
CA ALA A 164 -7.45 17.41 1.05
C ALA A 164 -7.89 17.02 -0.39
N PRO A 165 -8.16 15.74 -0.71
CA PRO A 165 -8.64 15.34 -2.05
C PRO A 165 -10.00 15.92 -2.43
N TYR A 166 -10.84 16.24 -1.44
CA TYR A 166 -12.19 16.76 -1.64
C TYR A 166 -12.20 18.30 -1.74
N LEU A 167 -11.24 18.95 -1.10
CA LEU A 167 -11.16 20.42 -1.02
C LEU A 167 -10.29 21.04 -2.11
N ILE A 168 -9.30 20.31 -2.63
CA ILE A 168 -8.34 20.83 -3.60
C ILE A 168 -8.57 20.17 -4.97
N HIS A 169 -8.88 20.98 -5.97
CA HIS A 169 -9.09 20.53 -7.34
C HIS A 169 -7.83 19.89 -7.94
N GLY A 170 -8.01 18.91 -8.82
CA GLY A 170 -6.90 18.25 -9.53
C GLY A 170 -6.22 17.12 -8.75
N SER A 171 -6.77 16.71 -7.61
CA SER A 171 -6.32 15.52 -6.87
C SER A 171 -6.42 14.26 -7.74
N LEU A 172 -5.31 13.53 -7.83
CA LEU A 172 -5.22 12.19 -8.42
C LEU A 172 -5.81 11.13 -7.46
N HIS A 173 -5.83 11.42 -6.16
CA HIS A 173 -6.35 10.48 -5.18
C HIS A 173 -7.86 10.23 -5.39
N PRO A 174 -8.28 8.96 -5.55
CA PRO A 174 -9.68 8.59 -5.74
C PRO A 174 -10.52 8.98 -4.52
N THR A 175 -11.72 9.47 -4.82
CA THR A 175 -12.76 9.74 -3.84
C THR A 175 -13.67 8.53 -3.67
N MET A 176 -14.59 8.59 -2.72
CA MET A 176 -15.49 7.48 -2.42
C MET A 176 -16.35 7.06 -3.63
N SER A 177 -16.77 8.01 -4.48
CA SER A 177 -17.48 7.69 -5.72
C SER A 177 -16.61 6.90 -6.71
N ASN A 178 -15.30 7.18 -6.75
CA ASN A 178 -14.37 6.45 -7.62
C ASN A 178 -14.13 5.00 -7.13
N THR A 179 -14.45 4.69 -5.88
CA THR A 179 -14.25 3.35 -5.27
C THR A 179 -15.51 2.49 -5.24
N GLU A 180 -16.66 3.01 -5.68
CA GLU A 180 -17.94 2.30 -5.61
C GLU A 180 -17.93 0.98 -6.40
N SER A 181 -17.36 0.98 -7.60
CA SER A 181 -17.22 -0.23 -8.42
C SER A 181 -16.30 -1.27 -7.77
N PHE A 182 -15.24 -0.84 -7.09
CA PHE A 182 -14.34 -1.71 -6.33
C PHE A 182 -15.06 -2.39 -5.16
N LEU A 183 -15.87 -1.64 -4.43
CA LEU A 183 -16.61 -2.15 -3.28
C LEU A 183 -17.93 -2.83 -3.65
N SER A 184 -18.34 -2.83 -4.92
CA SER A 184 -19.61 -3.43 -5.35
C SER A 184 -19.62 -4.96 -5.21
N HIS A 185 -18.48 -5.62 -5.41
CA HIS A 185 -18.39 -7.08 -5.35
C HIS A 185 -18.35 -7.57 -3.88
N PRO A 186 -19.26 -8.48 -3.44
CA PRO A 186 -19.35 -8.90 -2.04
C PRO A 186 -18.04 -9.49 -1.47
N SER A 187 -17.34 -10.33 -2.23
CA SER A 187 -16.07 -10.91 -1.78
C SER A 187 -14.97 -9.85 -1.59
N THR A 188 -14.85 -8.89 -2.53
CA THR A 188 -13.91 -7.77 -2.42
C THR A 188 -14.22 -6.92 -1.19
N LYS A 189 -15.51 -6.58 -0.99
CA LYS A 189 -15.96 -5.79 0.15
C LYS A 189 -15.63 -6.46 1.47
N THR A 190 -16.04 -7.71 1.65
CA THR A 190 -15.80 -8.48 2.89
C THR A 190 -14.31 -8.58 3.17
N TYR A 191 -13.51 -8.90 2.14
CA TYR A 191 -12.08 -9.05 2.29
C TYR A 191 -11.38 -7.74 2.66
N PHE A 192 -11.69 -6.66 1.93
CA PHE A 192 -11.13 -5.33 2.16
C PHE A 192 -11.44 -4.84 3.58
N PHE A 193 -12.69 -4.92 4.03
CA PHE A 193 -13.04 -4.48 5.39
C PHE A 193 -12.47 -5.40 6.48
N SER A 194 -12.32 -6.70 6.22
CA SER A 194 -11.62 -7.61 7.13
C SER A 194 -10.14 -7.23 7.27
N LYS A 195 -9.50 -6.84 6.17
CA LYS A 195 -8.13 -6.30 6.17
C LYS A 195 -8.03 -4.99 6.95
N VAL A 196 -8.91 -4.02 6.69
CA VAL A 196 -8.96 -2.76 7.46
C VAL A 196 -9.13 -3.05 8.95
N PHE A 197 -10.10 -3.89 9.32
CA PHE A 197 -10.37 -4.24 10.71
C PHE A 197 -9.16 -4.88 11.38
N THR A 198 -8.59 -5.93 10.79
CA THR A 198 -7.46 -6.67 11.38
C THR A 198 -6.21 -5.78 11.52
N THR A 199 -5.88 -4.98 10.51
CA THR A 199 -4.74 -4.05 10.57
C THR A 199 -4.96 -2.97 11.63
N VAL A 200 -6.14 -2.33 11.69
CA VAL A 200 -6.46 -1.28 12.67
C VAL A 200 -6.43 -1.84 14.10
N VAL A 201 -7.05 -3.00 14.33
CA VAL A 201 -7.07 -3.63 15.66
C VAL A 201 -5.64 -4.01 16.07
N THR A 202 -4.86 -4.63 15.19
CA THR A 202 -3.44 -4.94 15.45
C THR A 202 -2.68 -3.68 15.85
N ALA A 203 -2.83 -2.61 15.06
CA ALA A 203 -2.17 -1.33 15.29
C ALA A 203 -2.50 -0.74 16.66
N ILE A 204 -3.78 -0.78 17.08
CA ILE A 204 -4.25 -0.29 18.39
C ILE A 204 -3.76 -1.16 19.54
N LEU A 205 -3.71 -2.48 19.35
CA LEU A 205 -3.27 -3.42 20.40
C LEU A 205 -1.77 -3.28 20.71
N ILE A 206 -0.94 -2.87 19.76
CA ILE A 206 0.52 -2.65 19.97
C ILE A 206 0.80 -1.67 21.14
N PRO A 207 0.37 -0.39 21.12
CA PRO A 207 0.63 0.55 22.20
C PRO A 207 -0.04 0.14 23.51
N ILE A 208 -1.21 -0.54 23.44
CA ILE A 208 -1.87 -1.08 24.63
C ILE A 208 -1.00 -2.15 25.30
N ALA A 209 -0.56 -3.16 24.54
CA ALA A 209 0.28 -4.24 25.02
C ALA A 209 1.60 -3.72 25.57
N ILE A 210 2.26 -2.79 24.88
CA ILE A 210 3.49 -2.14 25.37
C ILE A 210 3.22 -1.38 26.67
N GLY A 211 2.14 -0.61 26.74
CA GLY A 211 1.77 0.17 27.92
C GLY A 211 1.47 -0.70 29.14
N MET A 212 0.84 -1.85 28.91
CA MET A 212 0.51 -2.88 29.91
C MET A 212 1.69 -3.79 30.27
N ARG A 213 2.86 -3.66 29.63
CA ARG A 213 4.01 -4.57 29.82
C ARG A 213 3.63 -6.03 29.54
N ALA A 214 2.89 -6.24 28.45
CA ALA A 214 2.48 -7.57 27.97
C ALA A 214 3.67 -8.55 27.88
N ASP A 215 3.37 -9.84 27.97
CA ASP A 215 4.39 -10.91 27.97
C ASP A 215 5.30 -10.81 26.74
N LYS A 216 6.56 -10.40 26.97
CA LYS A 216 7.51 -10.11 25.91
C LYS A 216 7.77 -11.31 25.01
N LYS A 217 7.77 -12.53 25.56
CA LYS A 217 8.05 -13.75 24.80
C LYS A 217 6.93 -13.99 23.78
N ILE A 218 5.68 -13.83 24.21
CA ILE A 218 4.51 -14.01 23.35
C ILE A 218 4.46 -12.92 22.26
N VAL A 219 4.63 -11.65 22.64
CA VAL A 219 4.61 -10.52 21.69
C VAL A 219 5.74 -10.65 20.67
N THR A 220 6.95 -11.00 21.11
CA THR A 220 8.11 -11.20 20.22
C THR A 220 7.89 -12.37 19.27
N ALA A 221 7.35 -13.49 19.76
CA ALA A 221 7.02 -14.64 18.92
C ALA A 221 5.96 -14.29 17.86
N GLY A 222 4.90 -13.55 18.23
CA GLY A 222 3.88 -13.07 17.28
C GLY A 222 4.47 -12.14 16.22
N ALA A 223 5.32 -11.19 16.62
CA ALA A 223 6.01 -10.28 15.70
C ALA A 223 6.94 -11.03 14.73
N LEU A 224 7.70 -12.02 15.21
CA LEU A 224 8.54 -12.87 14.36
C LEU A 224 7.71 -13.73 13.40
N GLY A 225 6.58 -14.28 13.85
CA GLY A 225 5.65 -15.00 12.99
C GLY A 225 5.10 -14.12 11.86
N MET A 226 4.66 -12.91 12.19
CA MET A 226 4.24 -11.89 11.22
C MET A 226 5.35 -11.60 10.19
N PHE A 227 6.58 -11.37 10.67
CA PHE A 227 7.74 -11.10 9.81
C PHE A 227 8.02 -12.23 8.82
N ILE A 228 8.06 -13.48 9.29
CA ILE A 228 8.33 -14.66 8.47
C ILE A 228 7.26 -14.82 7.40
N ILE A 229 5.97 -14.72 7.78
CA ILE A 229 4.84 -14.86 6.84
C ILE A 229 4.94 -13.79 5.75
N LEU A 230 5.17 -12.52 6.13
CA LEU A 230 5.25 -11.41 5.17
C LEU A 230 6.48 -11.52 4.25
N ILE A 231 7.63 -11.99 4.74
CA ILE A 231 8.80 -12.27 3.90
C ILE A 231 8.51 -13.37 2.90
N ILE A 232 7.97 -14.51 3.36
CA ILE A 232 7.65 -15.62 2.46
C ILE A 232 6.67 -15.15 1.40
N GLY A 233 5.61 -14.46 1.80
CA GLY A 233 4.67 -13.86 0.88
C GLY A 233 5.35 -12.93 -0.12
N ALA A 234 6.18 -11.99 0.36
CA ALA A 234 6.92 -11.08 -0.51
C ALA A 234 7.79 -11.81 -1.54
N LEU A 235 8.54 -12.82 -1.10
CA LEU A 235 9.36 -13.66 -1.97
C LEU A 235 8.50 -14.41 -2.99
N MET A 236 7.32 -14.91 -2.62
CA MET A 236 6.41 -15.57 -3.56
C MET A 236 5.85 -14.63 -4.62
N VAL A 237 5.67 -13.34 -4.31
CA VAL A 237 5.25 -12.32 -5.30
C VAL A 237 6.42 -11.71 -6.07
N MET A 238 7.68 -11.98 -5.70
CA MET A 238 8.81 -11.56 -6.52
C MET A 238 8.79 -12.31 -7.86
N PRO A 239 9.09 -11.64 -8.99
CA PRO A 239 9.22 -12.32 -10.26
C PRO A 239 10.49 -13.19 -10.26
N TRP A 240 10.36 -14.48 -9.92
CA TRP A 240 11.40 -15.50 -10.12
C TRP A 240 11.42 -15.95 -11.58
N GLY A 241 11.93 -15.09 -12.45
CA GLY A 241 12.08 -15.37 -13.87
C GLY A 241 12.69 -14.18 -14.58
N ALA A 242 13.65 -14.41 -15.48
CA ALA A 242 14.39 -13.38 -16.20
C ALA A 242 13.45 -12.29 -16.76
N THR A 243 13.42 -11.14 -16.07
CA THR A 243 12.59 -10.00 -16.46
C THR A 243 13.25 -9.30 -17.65
N GLY A 244 12.87 -9.70 -18.86
CA GLY A 244 13.18 -8.90 -20.05
C GLY A 244 12.52 -7.53 -19.91
N ARG A 245 13.32 -6.47 -19.93
CA ARG A 245 12.85 -5.08 -19.85
C ARG A 245 12.26 -4.71 -21.21
N VAL A 246 10.95 -4.51 -21.31
CA VAL A 246 10.39 -3.78 -22.47
C VAL A 246 10.82 -2.32 -22.30
N GLU A 247 11.70 -1.84 -23.17
CA GLU A 247 12.18 -0.46 -23.09
C GLU A 247 11.35 0.48 -23.97
N ALA A 248 10.73 -0.06 -25.03
CA ALA A 248 9.86 0.70 -25.91
C ALA A 248 8.88 -0.19 -26.68
N ALA A 249 7.68 0.34 -26.95
CA ALA A 249 6.77 -0.20 -27.95
C ALA A 249 6.60 0.84 -29.06
N TYR A 250 6.84 0.44 -30.31
CA TYR A 250 6.72 1.33 -31.46
C TYR A 250 5.63 0.83 -32.38
N PHE A 251 4.73 1.75 -32.77
CA PHE A 251 3.85 1.51 -33.90
C PHE A 251 4.62 1.76 -35.18
N THR A 252 4.88 0.72 -35.96
CA THR A 252 5.45 0.86 -37.31
C THR A 252 4.57 0.09 -38.30
N LYS A 253 4.05 0.82 -39.31
CA LYS A 253 3.25 0.27 -40.42
C LYS A 253 2.15 -0.72 -39.98
N GLY A 254 1.28 -0.31 -39.07
CA GLY A 254 0.13 -1.12 -38.65
C GLY A 254 0.46 -2.35 -37.78
N SER A 255 1.71 -2.48 -37.32
CA SER A 255 2.13 -3.51 -36.37
C SER A 255 2.62 -2.87 -35.07
N LEU A 256 2.20 -3.43 -33.94
CA LEU A 256 2.74 -3.10 -32.62
C LEU A 256 4.04 -3.89 -32.47
N LYS A 257 5.18 -3.19 -32.38
CA LYS A 257 6.47 -3.83 -32.11
C LYS A 257 6.85 -3.62 -30.66
N PHE A 258 7.30 -4.68 -30.01
CA PHE A 258 7.87 -4.61 -28.67
C PHE A 258 9.39 -4.77 -28.76
N GLN A 259 10.13 -3.88 -28.11
CA GLN A 259 11.58 -3.97 -27.98
C GLN A 259 11.93 -4.40 -26.56
N PHE A 260 12.51 -5.59 -26.44
CA PHE A 260 12.94 -6.18 -25.16
C PHE A 260 14.46 -6.13 -25.04
N TYR A 261 14.95 -5.86 -23.83
CA TYR A 261 16.35 -6.06 -23.46
C TYR A 261 16.43 -7.17 -22.43
N THR A 262 17.24 -8.18 -22.73
CA THR A 262 17.79 -9.09 -21.72
C THR A 262 19.17 -8.57 -21.33
N ALA A 263 19.68 -9.01 -20.17
CA ALA A 263 20.93 -8.48 -19.58
C ALA A 263 22.14 -8.46 -20.54
N ASN A 264 22.10 -9.21 -21.66
CA ASN A 264 23.18 -9.26 -22.65
C ASN A 264 22.76 -9.10 -24.13
N ASN A 265 21.50 -8.84 -24.51
CA ASN A 265 21.11 -8.70 -25.93
C ASN A 265 19.82 -7.89 -26.19
N LYS A 266 19.77 -7.23 -27.37
CA LYS A 266 18.61 -6.52 -27.94
C LYS A 266 17.74 -7.48 -28.74
N ILE A 267 16.43 -7.57 -28.45
CA ILE A 267 15.48 -8.41 -29.20
C ILE A 267 14.31 -7.54 -29.67
N MET A 268 14.04 -7.53 -30.98
CA MET A 268 12.85 -6.88 -31.56
C MET A 268 11.82 -7.95 -31.99
N THR A 269 10.56 -7.81 -31.57
CA THR A 269 9.48 -8.70 -31.99
C THR A 269 8.32 -7.93 -32.64
N HIS A 270 7.69 -8.58 -33.63
CA HIS A 270 6.52 -8.09 -34.36
C HIS A 270 5.28 -8.89 -33.94
N THR A 271 4.16 -8.24 -33.61
CA THR A 271 2.87 -8.94 -33.47
C THR A 271 1.92 -8.52 -34.59
N GLY A 272 1.47 -9.49 -35.38
CA GLY A 272 0.40 -9.33 -36.36
C GLY A 272 -0.97 -9.53 -35.71
N GLY A 273 -1.91 -8.65 -36.05
CA GLY A 273 -3.38 -8.77 -35.95
C GLY A 273 -4.00 -9.50 -34.75
N LEU A 274 -4.68 -8.75 -33.87
CA LEU A 274 -5.57 -9.32 -32.86
C LEU A 274 -6.96 -9.61 -33.48
N ILE A 275 -7.39 -10.87 -33.54
CA ILE A 275 -8.75 -11.27 -33.93
C ILE A 275 -9.55 -11.54 -32.66
N ILE A 276 -10.71 -10.88 -32.51
CA ILE A 276 -11.64 -11.15 -31.40
C ILE A 276 -12.98 -11.59 -31.98
N THR A 277 -13.58 -12.63 -31.40
CA THR A 277 -14.89 -13.16 -31.78
C THR A 277 -15.95 -12.68 -30.80
N VAL A 278 -16.99 -11.98 -31.29
CA VAL A 278 -18.14 -11.52 -30.50
C VAL A 278 -19.43 -11.97 -31.21
N ASN A 279 -20.33 -12.64 -30.49
CA ASN A 279 -21.58 -13.19 -31.02
C ASN A 279 -21.40 -14.07 -32.28
N GLY A 280 -20.35 -14.89 -32.31
CA GLY A 280 -20.08 -15.79 -33.44
C GLY A 280 -19.55 -15.12 -34.70
N LYS A 281 -19.27 -13.81 -34.69
CA LYS A 281 -18.61 -13.10 -35.79
C LYS A 281 -17.19 -12.67 -35.39
N ASN A 282 -16.24 -12.93 -36.27
CA ASN A 282 -14.85 -12.50 -36.15
C ASN A 282 -14.73 -11.03 -36.58
N ILE A 283 -14.25 -10.16 -35.70
CA ILE A 283 -14.01 -8.75 -35.99
C ILE A 283 -12.50 -8.53 -36.10
N THR A 284 -12.07 -8.01 -37.25
CA THR A 284 -10.67 -7.65 -37.52
C THR A 284 -10.51 -6.15 -37.30
N LEU A 285 -9.76 -5.75 -36.28
CA LEU A 285 -9.52 -4.33 -36.00
C LEU A 285 -8.48 -3.78 -36.98
N THR A 286 -8.94 -3.04 -38.00
CA THR A 286 -8.10 -2.22 -38.88
C THR A 286 -8.12 -0.77 -38.39
N THR A 287 -6.95 -0.22 -38.07
CA THR A 287 -6.84 1.15 -37.56
C THR A 287 -7.00 2.17 -38.70
N SER A 288 -8.06 2.98 -38.65
CA SER A 288 -8.20 4.20 -39.47
C SER A 288 -7.53 5.41 -38.78
N LYS A 289 -7.12 6.38 -39.59
CA LYS A 289 -6.31 7.56 -39.22
C LYS A 289 -7.00 8.47 -38.21
N GLY A 290 -6.18 8.99 -37.27
CA GLY A 290 -6.45 10.18 -36.47
C GLY A 290 -6.93 9.87 -35.07
N LEU A 291 -6.06 10.04 -34.07
CA LEU A 291 -6.49 10.16 -32.68
C LEU A 291 -5.84 11.39 -32.01
N PRO A 292 -6.64 12.37 -31.56
CA PRO A 292 -6.22 13.41 -30.62
C PRO A 292 -6.18 12.87 -29.17
N LYS A 293 -5.65 13.70 -28.25
CA LYS A 293 -5.47 13.62 -26.78
C LYS A 293 -5.79 12.28 -26.07
N PRO A 294 -4.91 11.80 -25.17
CA PRO A 294 -5.07 10.50 -24.53
C PRO A 294 -6.31 10.45 -23.65
N ASN A 295 -7.38 9.87 -24.19
CA ASN A 295 -8.44 9.29 -23.40
C ASN A 295 -7.95 7.91 -22.93
N PHE A 296 -8.04 7.64 -21.64
CA PHE A 296 -7.91 6.29 -21.14
C PHE A 296 -8.93 5.42 -21.86
N ILE A 297 -8.47 4.51 -22.74
CA ILE A 297 -9.33 3.56 -23.43
C ILE A 297 -9.54 2.40 -22.46
N PRO A 298 -10.75 2.20 -21.88
CA PRO A 298 -11.05 0.96 -21.21
C PRO A 298 -11.00 -0.14 -22.27
N VAL A 299 -10.08 -1.10 -22.13
CA VAL A 299 -9.98 -2.23 -23.06
C VAL A 299 -11.16 -3.16 -22.77
N PRO A 300 -12.17 -3.25 -23.66
CA PRO A 300 -13.26 -4.19 -23.45
C PRO A 300 -12.70 -5.61 -23.64
N ASN A 301 -13.04 -6.53 -22.73
CA ASN A 301 -12.62 -7.94 -22.71
C ASN A 301 -11.20 -8.27 -22.23
N PHE A 302 -10.48 -7.37 -21.55
CA PHE A 302 -9.31 -7.79 -20.77
C PHE A 302 -9.72 -8.30 -19.38
N ALA A 303 -10.55 -9.35 -19.39
CA ALA A 303 -10.88 -10.13 -18.22
C ALA A 303 -11.14 -11.58 -18.66
N ARG A 304 -10.12 -12.42 -18.53
CA ARG A 304 -10.36 -13.75 -17.98
C ARG A 304 -9.29 -14.02 -16.95
N GLY A 305 -9.66 -13.84 -15.68
CA GLY A 305 -9.21 -14.77 -14.67
C GLY A 305 -9.68 -16.16 -15.10
N THR A 306 -8.84 -16.85 -15.85
CA THR A 306 -8.86 -18.30 -16.01
C THR A 306 -7.40 -18.72 -16.06
N ASN A 307 -6.99 -19.57 -15.11
CA ASN A 307 -5.97 -20.58 -15.36
C ASN A 307 -6.10 -21.04 -16.82
N LYS A 308 -5.03 -20.95 -17.62
CA LYS A 308 -4.91 -21.20 -19.08
C LYS A 308 -4.74 -19.97 -19.99
N THR A 309 -3.72 -19.13 -19.76
CA THR A 309 -3.08 -18.43 -20.88
C THR A 309 -1.74 -19.07 -21.17
N GLY A 310 -1.78 -20.15 -21.96
CA GLY A 310 -0.61 -20.75 -22.59
C GLY A 310 -0.06 -19.88 -23.72
N ILE A 311 0.23 -18.60 -23.44
CA ILE A 311 0.97 -17.76 -24.38
C ILE A 311 2.44 -17.91 -24.01
N VAL A 312 3.09 -18.90 -24.61
CA VAL A 312 4.54 -19.04 -24.57
C VAL A 312 5.10 -18.17 -25.69
N VAL A 313 5.89 -17.15 -25.34
CA VAL A 313 6.64 -16.38 -26.33
C VAL A 313 7.97 -17.11 -26.54
N GLU A 314 8.10 -17.85 -27.63
CA GLU A 314 9.38 -18.43 -28.02
C GLU A 314 10.24 -17.39 -28.72
N CYS A 315 11.45 -17.17 -28.22
CA CYS A 315 12.45 -16.34 -28.87
C CYS A 315 13.85 -16.91 -28.64
N CYS A 316 14.69 -16.97 -29.69
CA CYS A 316 16.07 -17.43 -29.60
C CYS A 316 16.23 -18.83 -28.93
N GLY A 317 15.33 -19.77 -29.24
CA GLY A 317 15.36 -21.12 -28.68
C GLY A 317 14.94 -21.23 -27.20
N SER A 318 14.50 -20.12 -26.59
CA SER A 318 14.07 -20.06 -25.19
C SER A 318 12.60 -19.66 -25.08
N LYS A 319 11.88 -20.30 -24.15
CA LYS A 319 10.47 -20.04 -23.86
C LYS A 319 10.35 -18.96 -22.79
N TYR A 320 9.70 -17.85 -23.13
CA TYR A 320 9.42 -16.75 -22.21
C TYR A 320 7.95 -16.76 -21.82
N TRP A 321 7.69 -16.62 -20.52
CA TRP A 321 6.36 -16.59 -19.95
C TRP A 321 5.97 -15.13 -19.65
N PRO A 322 4.89 -14.59 -20.24
CA PRO A 322 4.30 -13.36 -19.73
C PRO A 322 3.82 -13.65 -18.30
N THR A 323 4.48 -13.04 -17.33
CA THR A 323 4.16 -13.22 -15.92
C THR A 323 2.73 -12.76 -15.66
N ILE A 324 2.06 -13.40 -14.69
CA ILE A 324 0.74 -13.03 -14.12
C ILE A 324 0.64 -11.52 -13.78
N LEU A 325 1.78 -10.85 -13.63
CA LEU A 325 1.96 -9.47 -13.23
C LEU A 325 1.86 -8.40 -14.34
N GLY A 326 1.28 -8.72 -15.51
CA GLY A 326 0.83 -7.74 -16.53
C GLY A 326 1.62 -6.42 -16.58
N HIS A 327 2.77 -6.41 -17.27
CA HIS A 327 3.56 -5.19 -17.46
C HIS A 327 2.70 -4.12 -18.15
N ILE A 328 2.48 -2.98 -17.48
CA ILE A 328 1.72 -1.87 -18.06
C ILE A 328 2.66 -0.90 -18.77
N VAL A 329 2.22 -0.49 -19.94
CA VAL A 329 2.81 0.55 -20.77
C VAL A 329 2.04 1.86 -20.55
N LYS A 330 2.64 2.84 -19.88
CA LYS A 330 2.14 4.22 -19.84
C LYS A 330 2.57 4.94 -21.12
N VAL A 331 1.62 5.39 -21.94
CA VAL A 331 1.91 6.19 -23.14
C VAL A 331 1.69 7.67 -22.84
N SER A 332 2.74 8.49 -22.91
CA SER A 332 2.67 9.94 -22.73
C SER A 332 3.59 10.62 -23.73
N ASN A 333 3.08 11.61 -24.48
CA ASN A 333 3.83 12.33 -25.53
C ASN A 333 4.51 11.41 -26.56
N GLY A 334 3.85 10.30 -26.93
CA GLY A 334 4.41 9.30 -27.85
C GLY A 334 5.49 8.40 -27.26
N LYS A 335 5.82 8.53 -25.96
CA LYS A 335 6.74 7.64 -25.24
C LYS A 335 5.98 6.58 -24.45
N VAL A 336 6.39 5.33 -24.61
CA VAL A 336 5.90 4.14 -23.90
C VAL A 336 6.82 3.88 -22.71
N THR A 337 6.28 3.95 -21.50
CA THR A 337 7.02 3.66 -20.26
C THR A 337 6.47 2.38 -19.64
N VAL A 338 7.31 1.37 -19.45
CA VAL A 338 6.90 0.12 -18.82
C VAL A 338 7.04 0.21 -17.31
N LEU A 339 5.92 0.04 -16.61
CA LEU A 339 5.88 0.00 -15.15
C LEU A 339 6.37 -1.38 -14.69
N LYS A 340 7.40 -1.39 -13.85
CA LYS A 340 7.98 -2.63 -13.30
C LYS A 340 7.09 -3.13 -12.16
N PRO A 341 6.70 -4.42 -12.13
CA PRO A 341 5.78 -4.99 -11.13
C PRO A 341 6.41 -5.19 -9.73
N PHE A 342 7.39 -4.37 -9.37
CA PHE A 342 8.25 -4.56 -8.21
C PHE A 342 7.57 -4.14 -6.89
N THR A 343 6.38 -3.56 -6.92
CA THR A 343 5.86 -2.81 -5.77
C THR A 343 5.22 -3.68 -4.68
N VAL A 344 4.38 -4.67 -5.01
CA VAL A 344 3.66 -5.47 -3.99
C VAL A 344 4.61 -6.25 -3.08
N ALA A 345 5.64 -6.89 -3.64
CA ALA A 345 6.65 -7.61 -2.87
C ALA A 345 7.40 -6.67 -1.91
N TRP A 346 7.74 -5.47 -2.37
CA TRP A 346 8.45 -4.49 -1.54
C TRP A 346 7.57 -3.85 -0.48
N THR A 347 6.27 -3.70 -0.74
CA THR A 347 5.30 -3.28 0.27
C THR A 347 5.26 -4.31 1.40
N LEU A 348 5.15 -5.60 1.05
CA LEU A 348 5.14 -6.69 2.03
C LEU A 348 6.46 -6.78 2.81
N LEU A 349 7.62 -6.63 2.15
CA LEU A 349 8.92 -6.60 2.82
C LEU A 349 9.01 -5.42 3.79
N THR A 350 8.66 -4.21 3.34
CA THR A 350 8.75 -3.01 4.16
C THR A 350 7.82 -3.11 5.37
N TYR A 351 6.56 -3.50 5.14
CA TYR A 351 5.60 -3.73 6.22
C TYR A 351 6.07 -4.83 7.19
N GLY A 352 6.59 -5.93 6.63
CA GLY A 352 7.13 -7.06 7.37
C GLY A 352 8.37 -6.73 8.20
N ILE A 353 9.22 -5.82 7.75
CA ILE A 353 10.40 -5.40 8.51
C ILE A 353 10.00 -4.42 9.60
N PHE A 354 9.33 -3.32 9.24
CA PHE A 354 9.19 -2.17 10.14
C PHE A 354 8.26 -2.42 11.32
N VAL A 355 7.12 -3.10 11.12
CA VAL A 355 6.16 -3.32 12.22
C VAL A 355 6.71 -4.29 13.27
N PRO A 356 7.16 -5.50 12.92
CA PRO A 356 7.82 -6.41 13.86
C PRO A 356 9.05 -5.80 14.53
N LEU A 357 9.92 -5.14 13.77
CA LEU A 357 11.11 -4.50 14.34
C LEU A 357 10.75 -3.43 15.36
N PHE A 358 9.79 -2.55 15.04
CA PHE A 358 9.31 -1.54 15.97
C PHE A 358 8.77 -2.17 17.25
N VAL A 359 7.91 -3.18 17.14
CA VAL A 359 7.34 -3.89 18.29
C VAL A 359 8.45 -4.48 19.15
N VAL A 360 9.40 -5.20 18.56
CA VAL A 360 10.51 -5.83 19.30
C VAL A 360 11.38 -4.79 20.00
N LEU A 361 11.73 -3.69 19.33
CA LEU A 361 12.53 -2.62 19.91
C LEU A 361 11.81 -1.93 21.07
N MET A 362 10.53 -1.62 20.92
CA MET A 362 9.73 -0.96 21.97
C MET A 362 9.52 -1.86 23.19
N VAL A 363 9.38 -3.17 22.97
CA VAL A 363 9.27 -4.16 24.05
C VAL A 363 10.60 -4.34 24.81
N ARG A 364 11.74 -4.23 24.12
CA ARG A 364 13.08 -4.30 24.74
C ARG A 364 13.44 -3.05 25.54
N ARG A 365 13.23 -1.85 25.01
CA ARG A 365 13.70 -0.55 25.57
C ARG A 365 13.10 -0.11 26.91
N ARG A 366 12.25 -0.93 27.55
CA ARG A 366 11.67 -0.68 28.89
C ARG A 366 12.32 -1.52 30.00
N GLU A 367 13.42 -2.20 29.69
CA GLU A 367 14.47 -2.56 30.65
C GLU A 367 15.36 -1.34 30.91
#